data_AF-A0A2E5NV81-F1
#
_entry.id   AF-A0A2E5NV81-F1
#
_cell.length_a   1.000
_cell.length_b   1.000
_cell.length_c   1.000
_cell.angle_alpha   90.00
_cell.angle_beta   90.00
_cell.angle_gamma   90.00
#
_symmetry.space_group_name_H-M   'P 1'
#
loop_
_entity.id
_entity.type
_entity.pdbx_description
1 polymer ?
#
loop_
_entity_poly.entity_id
_entity_poly.type
_entity_poly.pdbx_seq_one_letter_code
_entity_poly.pdbx_strand_id
1 'polypeptide(L)'
;MKKIDNAAYQARLQRMLEMFSGIADQADEVSKERCPYMNKSHLCTAIFHCKNQRPSKINSEKISCTHDGAFDYRLAWESRPEKYEQVRERLKKIRSEAERKRAIRS
;
A
#
# COMPACT_ATOMS: atom_id res chain seq x y z
N MET A 1 -21.03 10.50 -32.39
CA MET A 1 -20.62 9.83 -31.13
C MET A 1 -20.31 8.37 -31.45
N LYS A 2 -19.15 7.83 -31.07
CA LYS A 2 -18.84 6.41 -31.34
C LYS A 2 -19.77 5.53 -30.52
N LYS A 3 -20.32 4.48 -31.15
CA LYS A 3 -21.19 3.50 -30.47
C LYS A 3 -20.35 2.80 -29.39
N ILE A 4 -20.78 2.89 -28.14
CA ILE A 4 -20.10 2.23 -27.02
C ILE A 4 -20.42 0.74 -27.10
N ASP A 5 -19.38 -0.08 -27.08
CA ASP A 5 -19.55 -1.51 -26.84
C ASP A 5 -19.97 -1.72 -25.39
N ASN A 6 -21.23 -2.10 -25.21
CA ASN A 6 -21.83 -2.29 -23.89
C ASN A 6 -21.12 -3.41 -23.12
N ALA A 7 -20.72 -4.49 -23.78
CA ALA A 7 -20.06 -5.62 -23.13
C ALA A 7 -18.67 -5.21 -22.61
N ALA A 8 -17.88 -4.52 -23.44
CA ALA A 8 -16.58 -3.99 -23.00
C ALA A 8 -16.72 -2.94 -21.88
N TYR A 9 -17.77 -2.14 -21.89
CA TYR A 9 -18.07 -1.19 -20.82
C TYR A 9 -18.41 -1.90 -19.49
N GLN A 10 -19.31 -2.89 -19.52
CA GLN A 10 -19.66 -3.68 -18.35
C GLN A 10 -18.44 -4.43 -17.78
N ALA A 11 -17.60 -5.00 -18.64
CA ALA A 11 -16.36 -5.64 -18.20
C ALA A 11 -15.40 -4.67 -17.47
N ARG A 12 -15.39 -3.38 -17.85
CA ARG A 12 -14.60 -2.37 -17.14
C ARG A 12 -15.21 -2.00 -15.79
N LEU A 13 -16.54 -1.89 -15.71
CA LEU A 13 -17.26 -1.66 -14.46
C LEU A 13 -17.03 -2.82 -13.48
N GLN A 14 -17.15 -4.06 -13.95
CA GLN A 14 -16.93 -5.25 -13.15
C GLN A 14 -15.52 -5.27 -12.56
N ARG A 15 -14.49 -4.96 -13.36
CA ARG A 15 -13.12 -4.84 -12.86
C ARG A 15 -12.95 -3.74 -11.81
N MET A 16 -13.62 -2.60 -11.97
CA MET A 16 -13.57 -1.53 -10.96
C MET A 16 -14.23 -1.97 -9.66
N LEU A 17 -15.39 -2.63 -9.73
CA LEU A 17 -16.06 -3.21 -8.58
C LEU A 17 -15.16 -4.20 -7.83
N GLU A 18 -14.53 -5.14 -8.54
CA GLU A 18 -13.59 -6.09 -7.95
C GLU A 18 -12.44 -5.40 -7.20
N MET A 19 -11.85 -4.35 -7.80
CA MET A 19 -10.79 -3.58 -7.14
C MET A 19 -11.29 -2.85 -5.89
N PHE A 20 -12.43 -2.17 -5.97
CA PHE A 20 -12.94 -1.40 -4.82
C PHE A 20 -13.41 -2.31 -3.68
N SER A 21 -14.00 -3.47 -3.98
CA SER A 21 -14.35 -4.46 -2.97
C SER A 21 -13.10 -4.98 -2.26
N GLY A 22 -12.04 -5.35 -3.01
CA GLY A 22 -10.77 -5.77 -2.40
C GLY A 22 -10.14 -4.71 -1.50
N ILE A 23 -10.26 -3.42 -1.86
CA ILE A 23 -9.77 -2.31 -1.04
C ILE A 23 -10.55 -2.23 0.28
N ALA A 24 -11.87 -2.33 0.21
CA ALA A 24 -12.75 -2.25 1.37
C ALA A 24 -12.48 -3.40 2.35
N ASP A 25 -12.42 -4.63 1.85
CA ASP A 25 -12.17 -5.83 2.66
C ASP A 25 -10.82 -5.73 3.39
N GLN A 26 -9.75 -5.33 2.68
CA GLN A 26 -8.43 -5.19 3.30
C GLN A 26 -8.37 -4.03 4.30
N ALA A 27 -9.08 -2.94 4.05
CA ALA A 27 -9.17 -1.83 4.99
C ALA A 27 -9.87 -2.26 6.29
N ASP A 28 -10.92 -3.08 6.19
CA ASP A 28 -11.61 -3.66 7.35
C ASP A 28 -10.69 -4.55 8.17
N GLU A 29 -9.92 -5.45 7.53
CA GLU A 29 -8.96 -6.31 8.23
C GLU A 29 -7.85 -5.50 8.93
N VAL A 30 -7.22 -4.56 8.22
CA VAL A 30 -6.15 -3.73 8.80
C VAL A 30 -6.66 -2.83 9.93
N SER A 31 -7.91 -2.38 9.84
CA SER A 31 -8.51 -1.51 10.87
C SER A 31 -8.72 -2.20 12.21
N LYS A 32 -8.77 -3.54 12.25
CA LYS A 32 -8.85 -4.32 13.50
C LYS A 32 -7.58 -4.19 14.35
N GLU A 33 -6.43 -4.06 13.69
CA GLU A 33 -5.12 -4.03 14.37
C GLU A 33 -4.54 -2.62 14.45
N ARG A 34 -4.89 -1.75 13.48
CA ARG A 34 -4.42 -0.36 13.43
C ARG A 34 -4.92 0.42 14.64
N CYS A 35 -4.01 1.08 15.35
CA CYS A 35 -4.38 1.97 16.44
C CYS A 35 -5.17 3.18 15.89
N PRO A 36 -6.43 3.42 16.34
CA PRO A 36 -7.26 4.52 15.84
C PRO A 36 -6.73 5.90 16.21
N TYR A 37 -5.83 5.98 17.20
CA TYR A 37 -5.21 7.22 17.68
C TYR A 37 -3.80 7.44 17.14
N MET A 38 -3.36 6.66 16.15
CA MET A 38 -2.05 6.85 15.53
C MET A 38 -2.18 7.75 14.29
N ASN A 39 -1.50 8.89 14.31
CA ASN A 39 -1.49 9.80 13.15
C ASN A 39 -0.52 9.34 12.05
N LYS A 40 -0.48 10.08 10.94
CA LYS A 40 0.40 9.81 9.78
C LYS A 40 1.90 9.82 10.11
N SER A 41 2.30 10.43 11.23
CA SER A 41 3.68 10.51 11.70
C SER A 41 3.98 9.46 12.78
N HIS A 42 3.13 8.45 12.94
CA HIS A 42 3.23 7.41 13.97
C HIS A 42 3.21 7.92 15.42
N LEU A 43 2.69 9.13 15.63
CA LEU A 43 2.51 9.70 16.97
C LEU A 43 1.11 9.36 17.49
N CYS A 44 1.05 9.11 18.80
CA CYS A 44 -0.21 8.90 19.50
C CYS A 44 -0.92 10.25 19.71
N THR A 45 -2.20 10.31 19.38
CA THR A 45 -3.07 11.48 19.59
C THR A 45 -4.13 11.23 20.67
N ALA A 46 -4.07 10.10 21.38
CA ALA A 46 -5.01 9.81 22.45
C ALA A 46 -4.77 10.77 23.63
N ILE A 47 -5.86 11.35 24.15
CA ILE A 47 -5.85 12.18 25.37
C ILE A 47 -5.90 11.34 26.66
N PHE A 48 -5.90 10.02 26.53
CA PHE A 48 -5.98 9.04 27.61
C PHE A 48 -4.87 7.99 27.48
N HIS A 49 -4.57 7.29 28.57
CA HIS A 49 -3.55 6.24 28.57
C HIS A 49 -4.03 4.96 27.89
N CYS A 50 -3.19 4.34 27.05
CA CYS A 50 -3.49 3.03 26.46
C CYS A 50 -2.25 2.14 26.33
N LYS A 51 -2.46 0.82 26.26
CA LYS A 51 -1.38 -0.19 26.20
C LYS A 51 -0.41 -0.04 25.03
N ASN A 52 -0.84 0.64 23.97
CA ASN A 52 -0.03 0.84 22.76
C ASN A 52 0.91 2.05 22.88
N GLN A 53 0.76 2.88 23.91
CA GLN A 53 1.60 4.05 24.14
C GLN A 53 2.99 3.64 24.61
N ARG A 54 4.01 4.20 23.94
CA ARG A 54 5.42 4.09 24.32
C ARG A 54 6.07 5.46 24.27
N PRO A 55 7.05 5.75 25.14
CA PRO A 55 7.88 6.95 24.99
C PRO A 55 8.45 7.01 23.58
N SER A 56 8.32 8.15 22.90
CA SER A 56 8.88 8.31 21.56
C SER A 56 10.40 8.30 21.62
N LYS A 57 11.02 7.57 20.68
CA LYS A 57 12.49 7.51 20.53
C LYS A 57 13.10 8.83 20.05
N ILE A 58 12.29 9.73 19.46
CA ILE A 58 12.75 10.96 18.82
C ILE A 58 12.61 12.16 19.76
N ASN A 59 11.55 12.18 20.59
CA ASN A 59 11.32 13.24 21.57
C ASN A 59 10.61 12.64 22.79
N SER A 60 11.24 12.69 23.95
CA SER A 60 10.72 12.19 25.22
C SER A 60 9.40 12.82 25.66
N GLU A 61 9.05 14.00 25.16
CA GLU A 61 7.78 14.69 25.42
C GLU A 61 6.62 14.14 24.58
N LYS A 62 6.91 13.32 23.56
CA LYS A 62 5.89 12.74 22.67
C LYS A 62 5.70 11.26 22.96
N ILE A 63 4.47 10.80 22.82
CA ILE A 63 4.11 9.40 22.94
C ILE A 63 3.95 8.83 21.52
N SER A 64 4.68 7.77 21.23
CA SER A 64 4.54 6.97 20.00
C SER A 64 3.63 5.77 20.24
N CYS A 65 3.02 5.25 19.19
CA CYS A 65 2.35 3.95 19.26
C CYS A 65 3.31 2.83 18.82
N THR A 66 3.44 1.76 19.60
CA THR A 66 4.10 0.53 19.11
C THR A 66 3.19 -0.16 18.11
N HIS A 67 3.61 -0.15 16.84
CA HIS A 67 3.09 -0.96 15.76
C HIS A 67 4.30 -1.34 14.88
N ASP A 68 4.31 -2.52 14.27
CA ASP A 68 5.41 -2.93 13.36
C ASP A 68 5.47 -2.07 12.08
N GLY A 69 4.39 -1.32 11.82
CA GLY A 69 4.29 -0.29 10.79
C GLY A 69 4.24 -0.86 9.38
N ALA A 70 4.26 -2.18 9.23
CA ALA A 70 4.28 -2.88 7.96
C ALA A 70 2.85 -3.01 7.40
N PHE A 71 2.19 -1.87 7.19
CA PHE A 71 0.91 -1.88 6.49
C PHE A 71 1.16 -1.96 4.98
N ASP A 72 1.19 -3.18 4.44
CA ASP A 72 1.26 -3.38 2.99
C ASP A 72 -0.13 -3.30 2.38
N TYR A 73 -0.56 -2.08 2.04
CA TYR A 73 -1.84 -1.85 1.39
C TYR A 73 -1.84 -2.24 -0.10
N ARG A 74 -0.72 -2.68 -0.69
CA ARG A 74 -0.69 -3.05 -2.12
C ARG A 74 -1.61 -4.23 -2.42
N LEU A 75 -1.67 -5.20 -1.50
CA LEU A 75 -2.59 -6.34 -1.57
C LEU A 75 -4.08 -5.89 -1.62
N ALA A 76 -4.40 -4.68 -1.16
CA ALA A 76 -5.75 -4.13 -1.15
C ALA A 76 -6.24 -3.74 -2.56
N TRP A 77 -5.35 -3.25 -3.44
CA TRP A 77 -5.75 -2.67 -4.74
C TRP A 77 -5.12 -3.36 -5.95
N GLU A 78 -4.16 -4.27 -5.75
CA GLU A 78 -3.63 -5.12 -6.81
C GLU A 78 -4.42 -6.42 -6.92
N SER A 79 -5.21 -6.55 -7.98
CA SER A 79 -6.00 -7.75 -8.28
C SER A 79 -5.18 -9.03 -8.51
N ARG A 80 -3.85 -8.92 -8.62
CA ARG A 80 -2.87 -9.99 -8.93
C ARG A 80 -1.51 -9.68 -8.30
N PRO A 81 -1.39 -9.77 -6.97
CA PRO A 81 -0.15 -9.42 -6.26
C PRO A 81 1.07 -10.25 -6.70
N GLU A 82 0.87 -11.48 -7.15
CA GLU A 82 1.91 -12.34 -7.72
C GLU A 82 2.54 -11.76 -9.01
N LYS A 83 1.79 -10.94 -9.75
CA LYS A 83 2.34 -10.25 -10.93
C LYS A 83 3.21 -9.06 -10.55
N TYR A 84 2.99 -8.45 -9.38
CA TYR A 84 3.80 -7.32 -8.93
C TYR A 84 5.27 -7.72 -8.77
N GLU A 85 5.54 -8.86 -8.12
CA GLU A 85 6.92 -9.34 -7.97
C GLU A 85 7.56 -9.67 -9.32
N GLN A 86 6.80 -10.31 -10.23
CA GLN A 86 7.27 -10.59 -11.59
C GLN A 86 7.62 -9.31 -12.35
N VAL A 87 6.80 -8.26 -12.23
CA VAL A 87 7.05 -6.94 -12.83
C VAL A 87 8.27 -6.27 -12.17
N ARG A 88 8.39 -6.33 -10.84
CA ARG A 88 9.52 -5.77 -10.09
C ARG A 88 10.84 -6.40 -10.52
N GLU A 89 10.90 -7.73 -10.59
CA GLU A 89 12.09 -8.45 -11.04
C GLU A 89 12.42 -8.16 -12.51
N ARG A 90 11.40 -8.03 -13.37
CA ARG A 90 11.60 -7.60 -14.76
C ARG A 90 12.19 -6.19 -14.84
N LEU A 91 11.70 -5.24 -14.06
CA LEU A 91 12.21 -3.87 -14.02
C LEU A 91 13.66 -3.80 -13.53
N LYS A 92 14.02 -4.60 -12.51
CA LYS A 92 15.42 -4.73 -12.05
C LYS A 92 16.34 -5.22 -13.17
N LYS A 93 15.91 -6.23 -13.94
CA LYS A 93 16.69 -6.75 -15.10
C LYS A 93 16.85 -5.69 -16.19
N ILE A 94 15.78 -4.97 -16.55
CA ILE A 94 15.84 -3.90 -17.56
C ILE A 94 16.83 -2.81 -17.11
N ARG A 95 16.78 -2.43 -15.83
CA ARG A 95 17.67 -1.42 -15.27
C ARG A 95 19.14 -1.84 -15.34
N SER A 96 19.46 -3.06 -14.89
CA SER A 96 20.86 -3.54 -14.90
C SER A 96 21.41 -3.72 -16.31
N GLU A 97 20.56 -4.12 -17.27
CA GLU A 97 20.94 -4.23 -18.67
C GLU A 97 21.19 -2.86 -19.31
N ALA A 98 20.38 -1.85 -18.96
CA ALA A 98 20.59 -0.47 -19.39
C ALA A 98 21.88 0.13 -18.80
N GLU A 99 22.19 -0.15 -17.53
CA GLU A 99 23.45 0.25 -16.88
C GLU A 99 24.67 -0.39 -17.58
N ARG A 100 24.61 -1.68 -17.90
CA ARG A 100 25.66 -2.37 -18.69
C ARG A 100 25.84 -1.74 -20.07
N LYS A 101 24.75 -1.48 -20.80
CA LYS A 101 24.80 -0.85 -22.12
C LYS A 101 25.40 0.55 -22.09
N ARG A 102 25.15 1.33 -21.02
CA ARG A 102 25.76 2.65 -20.82
C ARG A 102 27.25 2.55 -20.53
N ALA A 103 27.67 1.59 -19.69
CA ALA A 103 29.08 1.36 -19.38
C ALA A 103 29.90 0.86 -20.57
N ILE A 104 29.29 0.11 -21.50
CA ILE A 104 29.94 -0.32 -22.75
C ILE A 104 30.06 0.85 -23.76
N ARG A 105 29.21 1.88 -23.62
CA ARG A 105 29.17 3.05 -24.50
C ARG A 105 30.04 4.23 -24.02
N SER A 106 30.57 4.17 -22.80
CA SER A 106 31.56 5.13 -22.25
C SER A 106 32.96 4.60 -22.43
#